data_AF-A0A9P5VH73-F1
#
_entry.id   AF-A0A9P5VH73-F1
#
_cell.length_a   1.000
_cell.length_b   1.000
_cell.length_c   1.000
_cell.angle_alpha   90.00
_cell.angle_beta   90.00
_cell.angle_gamma   90.00
#
_symmetry.space_group_name_H-M   'P 1'
#
loop_
_entity.id
_entity.type
_entity.pdbx_description
1 polymer ?
#
loop_
_entity_poly.entity_id
_entity_poly.type
_entity_poly.pdbx_seq_one_letter_code
_entity_poly.pdbx_strand_id
1 'polypeptide(L)'
;MDEAAANVALQSDRMIQKAIHSQFEGATAITIVHRLNTVIGDSDRILVLDHGKVVEFGKSWELLLLEYKGWFKGTVAGTGPENEAALMKVAKDLWARRHL
;
A
#
# COMPACT_ATOMS: atom_id res chain seq x y z
N MET A 1 23.94 2.91 -16.48
CA MET A 1 23.99 1.47 -16.73
C MET A 1 23.42 0.80 -15.49
N ASP A 2 22.09 0.67 -15.38
CA ASP A 2 21.44 -0.03 -14.23
C ASP A 2 19.97 -0.42 -14.44
N GLU A 3 19.37 -0.13 -15.60
CA GLU A 3 17.93 -0.34 -15.82
C GLU A 3 17.55 -1.82 -16.03
N ALA A 4 18.46 -2.65 -16.52
CA ALA A 4 18.21 -4.09 -16.73
C ALA A 4 18.20 -4.89 -15.41
N ALA A 5 19.10 -4.55 -14.47
CA ALA A 5 19.19 -5.23 -13.18
C ALA A 5 18.01 -4.86 -12.25
N ALA A 6 17.55 -3.60 -12.31
CA ALA A 6 16.37 -3.16 -11.57
C ALA A 6 15.09 -3.89 -11.99
N ASN A 7 14.91 -4.16 -13.30
CA ASN A 7 13.76 -4.91 -13.79
C ASN A 7 13.79 -6.39 -13.37
N VAL A 8 14.96 -7.02 -13.39
CA VAL A 8 15.13 -8.40 -12.91
C VAL A 8 14.89 -8.48 -11.40
N ALA A 9 15.43 -7.54 -10.62
CA ALA A 9 15.18 -7.46 -9.18
C ALA A 9 13.68 -7.24 -8.88
N LEU A 10 12.99 -6.36 -9.61
CA LEU A 10 11.55 -6.14 -9.46
C LEU A 10 10.71 -7.38 -9.82
N GLN A 11 11.11 -8.14 -10.84
CA GLN A 11 10.44 -9.39 -11.20
C GLN A 11 10.66 -10.48 -10.16
N SER A 12 11.90 -10.65 -9.69
CA SER A 12 12.24 -11.58 -8.62
C SER A 12 11.53 -11.21 -7.30
N ASP A 13 11.52 -9.94 -6.92
CA ASP A 13 10.80 -9.46 -5.75
C ASP A 13 9.30 -9.75 -5.84
N ARG A 14 8.69 -9.55 -7.01
CA ARG A 14 7.27 -9.90 -7.23
C ARG A 14 7.02 -11.40 -7.12
N MET A 15 7.94 -12.26 -7.60
CA MET A 15 7.82 -13.71 -7.43
C MET A 15 7.96 -14.12 -5.97
N ILE A 16 8.92 -13.56 -5.26
CA ILE A 16 9.13 -13.83 -3.82
C ILE A 16 7.91 -13.36 -3.03
N GLN A 17 7.40 -12.15 -3.30
CA GLN A 17 6.18 -11.64 -2.69
C GLN A 17 4.99 -12.55 -2.97
N LYS A 18 4.81 -13.03 -4.21
CA LYS A 18 3.75 -13.99 -4.55
C LYS A 18 3.90 -15.33 -3.83
N ALA A 19 5.11 -15.88 -3.77
CA ALA A 19 5.39 -17.14 -3.09
C ALA A 19 5.06 -17.03 -1.60
N ILE A 20 5.56 -15.98 -0.94
CA ILE A 20 5.21 -15.63 0.45
C ILE A 20 3.70 -15.52 0.60
N HIS A 21 3.03 -14.74 -0.24
CA HIS A 21 1.58 -14.54 -0.13
C HIS A 21 0.79 -15.86 -0.28
N SER A 22 1.18 -16.72 -1.22
CA SER A 22 0.53 -18.03 -1.43
C SER A 22 0.79 -19.01 -0.29
N GLN A 23 1.96 -18.94 0.35
CA GLN A 23 2.37 -19.87 1.39
C GLN A 23 1.84 -19.47 2.77
N PHE A 24 1.40 -18.22 2.90
CA PHE A 24 0.76 -17.64 4.07
C PHE A 24 -0.74 -17.36 3.86
N GLU A 25 -1.38 -17.99 2.87
CA GLU A 25 -2.85 -18.00 2.78
C GLU A 25 -3.43 -18.58 4.08
N GLY A 26 -3.92 -17.71 4.96
CA GLY A 26 -4.45 -18.06 6.29
C GLY A 26 -3.56 -17.65 7.49
N ALA A 27 -2.37 -17.09 7.26
CA ALA A 27 -1.54 -16.51 8.31
C ALA A 27 -1.63 -14.98 8.32
N THR A 28 -1.50 -14.36 9.49
CA THR A 28 -1.43 -12.89 9.61
C THR A 28 -0.01 -12.42 9.29
N ALA A 29 0.15 -11.69 8.18
CA ALA A 29 1.41 -11.04 7.82
C ALA A 29 1.36 -9.55 8.22
N ILE A 30 2.45 -9.06 8.83
CA ILE A 30 2.65 -7.65 9.12
C ILE A 30 3.86 -7.18 8.32
N THR A 31 3.65 -6.19 7.45
CA THR A 31 4.71 -5.66 6.59
C THR A 31 4.93 -4.19 6.92
N ILE A 32 6.17 -3.83 7.27
CA ILE A 32 6.62 -2.43 7.41
C ILE A 32 7.24 -2.02 6.08
N VAL A 33 6.76 -0.93 5.48
CA VAL A 33 7.23 -0.52 4.15
C VAL A 33 7.45 0.98 4.06
N HIS A 34 8.40 1.35 3.19
CA HIS A 34 8.71 2.75 2.85
C HIS A 34 8.09 3.19 1.51
N ARG A 35 7.44 2.27 0.78
CA ARG A 35 6.82 2.53 -0.53
C ARG A 35 5.29 2.39 -0.45
N LEU A 36 4.58 3.48 -0.70
CA LEU A 36 3.11 3.53 -0.61
C LEU A 36 2.40 2.62 -1.61
N ASN A 37 3.00 2.39 -2.79
CA ASN A 37 2.42 1.51 -3.82
C ASN A 37 2.20 0.08 -3.31
N THR A 38 3.14 -0.44 -2.49
CA THR A 38 3.06 -1.76 -1.88
C THR A 38 2.01 -1.81 -0.77
N VAL A 39 1.90 -0.74 0.04
CA VAL A 39 0.87 -0.64 1.08
C VAL A 39 -0.53 -0.72 0.47
N ILE A 40 -0.79 0.10 -0.55
CA ILE A 40 -2.12 0.24 -1.13
C ILE A 40 -2.50 -0.99 -1.97
N GLY A 41 -1.51 -1.62 -2.64
CA GLY A 41 -1.72 -2.75 -3.53
C GLY A 41 -1.92 -4.09 -2.83
N ASP A 42 -1.14 -4.37 -1.78
CA ASP A 42 -0.95 -5.72 -1.27
C ASP A 42 -1.49 -5.92 0.18
N SER A 43 -1.92 -4.85 0.85
CA SER A 43 -2.37 -4.93 2.26
C SER A 43 -3.89 -4.88 2.40
N ASP A 44 -4.43 -5.74 3.28
CA ASP A 44 -5.86 -5.72 3.60
C ASP A 44 -6.28 -4.53 4.45
N ARG A 45 -5.39 -4.11 5.35
CA ARG A 45 -5.55 -2.96 6.24
C ARG A 45 -4.21 -2.25 6.41
N ILE A 46 -4.28 -0.96 6.68
CA ILE A 46 -3.15 -0.08 6.93
C ILE A 46 -3.20 0.35 8.38
N LEU A 47 -2.06 0.28 9.05
CA LEU A 47 -1.83 0.82 10.39
C LEU A 47 -0.85 1.99 10.27
N VAL A 48 -1.26 3.17 10.74
CA VAL A 48 -0.37 4.34 10.82
C VAL A 48 0.04 4.53 12.28
N LEU A 49 1.35 4.58 12.50
CA LEU A 49 1.97 4.81 13.80
C LEU A 49 2.61 6.19 13.82
N ASP A 50 2.33 6.96 14.87
CA ASP A 50 2.99 8.24 15.16
C ASP A 50 3.39 8.27 16.64
N HIS A 51 4.65 8.62 16.91
CA HIS A 51 5.21 8.64 18.28
C HIS A 51 4.90 7.40 19.14
N GLY A 52 4.92 6.20 18.54
CA GLY A 52 4.64 4.93 19.23
C GLY A 52 3.15 4.68 19.53
N LYS A 53 2.25 5.49 18.98
CA LYS A 53 0.79 5.32 19.11
C LYS A 53 0.17 5.04 17.75
N VAL A 54 -0.87 4.21 17.75
CA VAL A 54 -1.72 4.01 16.57
C VAL A 54 -2.57 5.26 16.39
N VAL A 55 -2.37 5.96 15.26
CA VAL A 55 -3.15 7.16 14.92
C VAL A 55 -4.23 6.86 13.89
N GLU A 56 -4.03 5.86 13.03
CA GLU A 56 -5.03 5.42 12.05
C GLU A 56 -4.95 3.91 11.82
N PHE A 57 -6.11 3.29 11.60
CA PHE A 57 -6.20 1.88 11.22
C PHE A 57 -7.45 1.64 10.37
N GLY A 58 -7.29 1.07 9.18
CA GLY A 58 -8.42 0.83 8.28
C GLY A 58 -8.02 0.35 6.90
N LYS A 59 -9.00 0.16 6.01
CA LYS A 59 -8.70 -0.15 4.61
C LYS A 59 -8.15 1.10 3.91
N SER A 60 -7.28 0.90 2.92
CA SER A 60 -6.62 1.99 2.19
C SER A 60 -7.61 3.04 1.66
N TRP A 61 -8.70 2.61 1.03
CA TRP A 61 -9.72 3.50 0.49
C TRP A 61 -10.48 4.29 1.55
N GLU A 62 -10.84 3.66 2.68
CA GLU A 62 -11.54 4.33 3.78
C GLU A 62 -10.66 5.43 4.38
N LEU A 63 -9.38 5.15 4.61
CA LEU A 63 -8.42 6.11 5.16
C LEU A 63 -8.18 7.31 4.23
N LEU A 64 -8.24 7.11 2.90
CA LEU A 64 -8.10 8.19 1.91
C LEU A 64 -9.33 9.10 1.84
N LEU A 65 -10.50 8.58 2.19
CA LEU A 65 -11.76 9.33 2.23
C LEU A 65 -11.97 10.11 3.52
N LEU A 66 -11.14 9.89 4.56
CA LEU A 66 -11.19 10.70 5.78
C LEU A 66 -11.03 12.20 5.44
N GLU A 67 -11.80 13.04 6.14
CA GLU A 67 -11.73 14.50 6.00
C GLU A 67 -10.41 15.06 6.57
N TYR A 68 -10.22 16.38 6.41
CA TYR A 68 -8.96 17.12 6.60
C TYR A 68 -8.07 16.61 7.75
N LYS A 69 -6.79 16.30 7.42
CA LYS A 69 -5.68 15.85 8.30
C LYS A 69 -5.53 14.34 8.57
N GLY A 70 -6.10 13.47 7.75
CA GLY A 70 -5.70 12.05 7.80
C GLY A 70 -4.20 11.88 7.53
N TRP A 71 -3.45 11.23 8.42
CA TRP A 71 -2.00 11.01 8.32
C TRP A 71 -1.65 10.22 7.05
N PHE A 72 -2.42 9.19 6.75
CA PHE A 72 -2.23 8.40 5.55
C PHE A 72 -2.47 9.22 4.28
N LYS A 73 -3.56 9.99 4.25
CA LYS A 73 -3.89 10.89 3.13
C LYS A 73 -2.84 11.97 2.92
N GLY A 74 -2.34 12.57 3.99
CA GLY A 74 -1.25 13.54 3.95
C GLY A 74 0.03 12.94 3.37
N THR A 75 0.35 11.70 3.75
CA THR A 75 1.50 10.97 3.20
C THR A 75 1.36 10.71 1.70
N VAL A 76 0.16 10.36 1.23
CA VAL A 76 -0.15 10.16 -0.19
C VAL A 76 -0.08 11.48 -0.97
N ALA A 77 -0.68 12.56 -0.46
CA ALA A 77 -0.61 13.88 -1.08
C ALA A 77 0.84 14.41 -1.18
N GLY A 78 1.69 14.07 -0.20
CA GLY A 78 3.13 14.39 -0.20
C GLY A 78 3.94 13.72 -1.33
N THR A 79 3.38 12.76 -2.06
CA THR A 79 4.08 12.08 -3.18
C THR A 79 4.02 12.83 -4.51
N GLY A 80 3.32 13.96 -4.54
CA GLY A 80 3.09 14.77 -5.73
C GLY A 80 1.81 14.36 -6.48
N PRO A 81 1.25 15.28 -7.30
CA PRO A 81 -0.11 15.14 -7.85
C PRO A 81 -0.28 13.93 -8.78
N GLU A 82 0.76 13.56 -9.55
CA GLU A 82 0.71 12.40 -10.45
C GLU A 82 0.63 11.08 -9.67
N ASN A 83 1.50 10.91 -8.66
CA ASN A 83 1.54 9.72 -7.82
C ASN A 83 0.30 9.61 -6.93
N GLU A 84 -0.17 10.73 -6.37
CA GLU A 84 -1.41 10.79 -5.61
C GLU A 84 -2.58 10.28 -6.46
N ALA A 85 -2.75 10.80 -7.68
CA ALA A 85 -3.82 10.37 -8.58
C ALA A 85 -3.72 8.87 -8.92
N ALA A 86 -2.51 8.37 -9.15
CA ALA A 86 -2.28 6.95 -9.42
C ALA A 86 -2.65 6.07 -8.21
N LEU A 87 -2.21 6.45 -7.00
CA LEU A 87 -2.49 5.74 -5.75
C LEU A 87 -3.99 5.75 -5.41
N MET A 88 -4.64 6.89 -5.59
CA MET A 88 -6.10 7.03 -5.42
C MET A 88 -6.87 6.12 -6.36
N LYS A 89 -6.44 6.02 -7.63
CA LYS A 89 -7.05 5.12 -8.60
C LYS A 89 -6.90 3.65 -8.19
N VAL A 90 -5.70 3.23 -7.79
CA VAL A 90 -5.45 1.85 -7.34
C VAL A 90 -6.30 1.50 -6.12
N ALA A 91 -6.34 2.38 -5.11
CA ALA A 91 -7.16 2.17 -3.91
C ALA A 91 -8.66 2.02 -4.24
N LYS A 92 -9.17 2.87 -5.15
CA LYS A 92 -10.56 2.82 -5.60
C LYS A 92 -10.89 1.52 -6.35
N ASP A 93 -10.02 1.12 -7.27
CA ASP A 93 -10.22 -0.10 -8.08
C ASP A 93 -10.21 -1.36 -7.20
N LEU A 94 -9.29 -1.43 -6.23
CA LEU A 94 -9.23 -2.54 -5.27
C LEU A 94 -10.45 -2.58 -4.36
N TRP A 95 -10.92 -1.41 -3.91
CA TRP A 95 -12.14 -1.31 -3.12
C TRP A 95 -13.36 -1.83 -3.87
N ALA A 96 -13.54 -1.39 -5.12
CA ALA A 96 -14.65 -1.80 -5.97
C ALA A 96 -14.66 -3.32 -6.20
N ARG A 97 -13.51 -3.93 -6.47
CA ARG A 97 -13.38 -5.40 -6.66
C ARG A 97 -13.77 -6.23 -5.44
N ARG A 98 -13.63 -5.68 -4.22
CA ARG A 98 -13.93 -6.38 -2.97
C ARG A 98 -15.37 -6.19 -2.47
N HIS A 99 -16.13 -5.25 -3.05
CA HIS A 99 -17.50 -4.92 -2.66
C HIS A 99 -18.52 -5.04 -3.82
N LEU A 100 -18.12 -5.70 -4.91
CA LEU A 100 -18.98 -6.21 -5.99
C LEU A 100 -19.11 -7.73 -5.82
#